data_AF-A0A961T1V7-F1
#
_entry.id   AF-A0A961T1V7-F1
#
_cell.length_a   1.000
_cell.length_b   1.000
_cell.length_c   1.000
_cell.angle_alpha   90.00
_cell.angle_beta   90.00
_cell.angle_gamma   90.00
#
_symmetry.space_group_name_H-M   'P 1'
#
loop_
_entity.id
_entity.type
_entity.pdbx_description
1 polymer ?
#
loop_
_entity_poly.entity_id
_entity_poly.type
_entity_poly.pdbx_seq_one_letter_code
_entity_poly.pdbx_strand_id
1 'polypeptide(L)'
;MKKIWPRNQDEEQEEAELIARLNARFAEADRSVGIEVGPDFARFVQRDDIFTRAFWDEKVRSDDALGFFESYRMKAAPRRGEGFSQRDFALRNAAWSVSDMVTARGEAEGRREGFQSPVSLDTPVADDRLPVDDPKAMSAEIKRIARFFGADLAGITEHDERWMYKSRVDSRDFSEAPNNLPPGIGHVIVLGHSMDRDLVDTYPSALAGASTGREYSHEAA
;
A
#
# COMPACT_ATOMS: atom_id res chain seq x y z
N MET A 1 -26.26 7.93 -15.41
CA MET A 1 -25.12 7.09 -15.86
C MET A 1 -24.68 6.23 -14.69
N LYS A 2 -24.68 4.89 -14.83
CA LYS A 2 -24.02 4.01 -13.84
C LYS A 2 -22.53 4.36 -13.88
N LYS A 3 -21.94 4.76 -12.75
CA LYS A 3 -20.48 4.89 -12.61
C LYS A 3 -19.91 3.48 -12.77
N ILE A 4 -19.33 3.19 -13.94
CA ILE A 4 -18.64 1.93 -14.18
C ILE A 4 -17.30 2.05 -13.44
N TRP A 5 -17.07 1.15 -12.48
CA TRP A 5 -15.78 1.03 -11.79
C TRP A 5 -14.72 0.65 -12.84
N PRO A 6 -13.49 1.20 -12.78
CA PRO A 6 -12.43 0.81 -13.69
C PRO A 6 -12.26 -0.71 -13.70
N ARG A 7 -12.14 -1.28 -14.89
CA ARG A 7 -11.94 -2.71 -15.12
C ARG A 7 -10.66 -2.84 -15.92
N ASN A 8 -9.80 -3.78 -15.52
CA ASN A 8 -8.66 -4.18 -16.32
C ASN A 8 -9.11 -4.44 -17.76
N GLN A 9 -8.36 -3.96 -18.75
CA GLN A 9 -8.54 -4.38 -20.13
C GLN A 9 -7.69 -5.61 -20.39
N ASP A 10 -8.32 -6.59 -21.05
CA ASP A 10 -7.82 -7.90 -21.46
C ASP A 10 -7.43 -8.88 -20.33
N GLU A 11 -8.10 -10.04 -20.32
CA GLU A 11 -7.65 -11.21 -19.58
C GLU A 11 -7.59 -12.45 -20.47
N GLU A 12 -6.37 -12.97 -20.50
CA GLU A 12 -5.93 -14.25 -21.00
C GLU A 12 -6.46 -15.37 -20.10
N GLN A 13 -6.79 -16.50 -20.70
CA GLN A 13 -7.40 -17.68 -20.07
C GLN A 13 -6.70 -18.14 -18.77
N GLU A 14 -5.40 -17.90 -18.64
CA GLU A 14 -4.59 -18.25 -17.46
C GLU A 14 -5.03 -17.53 -16.17
N GLU A 15 -5.43 -16.25 -16.25
CA GLU A 15 -5.88 -15.49 -15.08
C GLU A 15 -7.21 -16.04 -14.56
N ALA A 16 -8.14 -16.37 -15.46
CA ALA A 16 -9.42 -16.95 -15.09
C ALA A 16 -9.26 -18.32 -14.38
N GLU A 17 -8.33 -19.14 -14.87
CA GLU A 17 -7.99 -20.44 -14.25
C GLU A 17 -7.35 -20.24 -12.86
N LEU A 18 -6.45 -19.27 -12.73
CA LEU A 18 -5.84 -18.89 -11.45
C LEU A 18 -6.90 -18.44 -10.43
N ILE A 19 -7.77 -17.50 -10.80
CA ILE A 19 -8.82 -16.97 -9.93
C ILE A 19 -9.81 -18.07 -9.53
N ALA A 20 -10.22 -18.94 -10.47
CA ALA A 20 -11.11 -20.06 -10.15
C ALA A 20 -10.50 -21.00 -9.09
N ARG A 21 -9.21 -21.32 -9.22
CA ARG A 21 -8.47 -22.12 -8.25
C ARG A 21 -8.40 -21.45 -6.87
N LEU A 22 -8.07 -20.16 -6.82
CA LEU A 22 -7.95 -19.42 -5.56
C LEU A 22 -9.30 -19.23 -4.87
N ASN A 23 -10.37 -18.97 -5.63
CA ASN A 23 -11.73 -18.92 -5.11
C ASN A 23 -12.13 -20.24 -4.45
N ALA A 24 -11.79 -21.38 -5.06
CA ALA A 24 -12.05 -22.68 -4.45
C ALA A 24 -11.23 -22.89 -3.16
N ARG A 25 -9.96 -22.49 -3.16
CA ARG A 25 -9.03 -22.62 -2.02
C ARG A 25 -9.48 -21.80 -0.81
N PHE A 26 -9.89 -20.56 -1.03
CA PHE A 26 -10.21 -19.61 0.04
C PHE A 26 -11.71 -19.50 0.35
N ALA A 27 -12.57 -20.27 -0.32
CA ALA A 27 -14.03 -20.18 -0.16
C ALA A 27 -14.51 -20.28 1.29
N GLU A 28 -13.90 -21.12 2.12
CA GLU A 28 -14.25 -21.24 3.54
C GLU A 28 -13.77 -20.03 4.35
N ALA A 29 -12.53 -19.60 4.13
CA ALA A 29 -11.97 -18.42 4.78
C ALA A 29 -12.80 -17.17 4.44
N ASP A 30 -13.11 -16.96 3.16
CA ASP A 30 -13.94 -15.87 2.66
C ASP A 30 -15.32 -15.83 3.37
N ARG A 31 -16.01 -16.98 3.43
CA ARG A 31 -17.30 -17.09 4.13
C ARG A 31 -17.18 -16.76 5.61
N SER A 32 -16.07 -17.12 6.26
CA SER A 32 -15.88 -16.88 7.69
C SER A 32 -15.73 -15.39 8.05
N VAL A 33 -15.28 -14.56 7.10
CA VAL A 33 -15.08 -13.11 7.30
C VAL A 33 -16.03 -12.24 6.48
N GLY A 34 -16.94 -12.85 5.71
CA GLY A 34 -17.94 -12.13 4.90
C GLY A 34 -17.37 -11.52 3.62
N ILE A 35 -16.27 -12.06 3.08
CA ILE A 35 -15.76 -11.67 1.77
C ILE A 35 -16.55 -12.39 0.69
N GLU A 36 -17.06 -11.65 -0.29
CA GLU A 36 -17.74 -12.19 -1.47
C GLU A 36 -16.94 -11.84 -2.73
N VAL A 37 -16.49 -12.86 -3.47
CA VAL A 37 -15.76 -12.69 -4.73
C VAL A 37 -16.69 -12.98 -5.90
N GLY A 38 -16.90 -11.96 -6.75
CA GLY A 38 -17.76 -12.05 -7.92
C GLY A 38 -17.17 -12.91 -9.06
N PRO A 39 -18.00 -13.38 -9.99
CA PRO A 39 -17.55 -14.20 -11.14
C PRO A 39 -16.71 -13.41 -12.15
N ASP A 40 -16.75 -12.08 -12.10
CA ASP A 40 -15.97 -11.15 -12.93
C ASP A 40 -14.76 -10.58 -12.19
N PHE A 41 -14.42 -11.12 -11.02
CA PHE A 41 -13.24 -10.73 -10.26
C PHE A 41 -11.96 -11.02 -11.04
N ALA A 42 -11.05 -10.05 -10.98
CA ALA A 42 -9.76 -10.01 -11.63
C ALA A 42 -8.77 -9.32 -10.69
N ARG A 43 -7.50 -9.75 -10.65
CA ARG A 43 -6.47 -9.04 -9.88
C ARG A 43 -6.29 -7.62 -10.39
N PHE A 44 -6.29 -6.64 -9.51
CA PHE A 44 -6.26 -5.23 -9.92
C PHE A 44 -4.92 -4.83 -10.56
N VAL A 45 -4.94 -4.08 -11.65
CA VAL A 45 -3.74 -3.46 -12.25
C VAL A 45 -3.43 -2.16 -11.50
N GLN A 46 -2.29 -2.07 -10.81
CA GLN A 46 -2.05 -0.97 -9.85
C GLN A 46 -2.14 0.41 -10.50
N ARG A 47 -1.70 0.59 -11.75
CA ARG A 47 -1.78 1.89 -12.44
C ARG A 47 -3.22 2.42 -12.60
N ASP A 48 -4.23 1.56 -12.44
CA ASP A 48 -5.64 1.92 -12.45
C ASP A 48 -6.13 2.49 -11.12
N ASP A 49 -5.28 2.55 -10.09
CA ASP A 49 -5.61 3.26 -8.84
C ASP A 49 -5.82 4.77 -9.11
N ILE A 50 -6.57 5.43 -8.24
CA ILE A 50 -6.91 6.85 -8.43
C ILE A 50 -5.68 7.76 -8.34
N PHE A 51 -4.65 7.35 -7.59
CA PHE A 51 -3.43 8.12 -7.41
C PHE A 51 -2.58 8.14 -8.68
N THR A 52 -2.67 7.09 -9.50
CA THR A 52 -1.90 6.92 -10.72
C THR A 52 -2.71 7.35 -11.94
N ARG A 53 -4.00 7.00 -12.03
CA ARG A 53 -4.89 7.40 -13.15
C ARG A 53 -4.98 8.90 -13.34
N ALA A 54 -4.86 9.68 -12.27
CA ALA A 54 -4.84 11.14 -12.36
C ALA A 54 -3.75 11.69 -13.31
N PHE A 55 -2.69 10.91 -13.60
CA PHE A 55 -1.59 11.31 -14.45
C PHE A 55 -1.71 10.85 -15.90
N TRP A 56 -2.38 9.72 -16.18
CA TRP A 56 -2.39 9.11 -17.52
C TRP A 56 -3.78 8.88 -18.13
N ASP A 57 -4.84 8.75 -17.33
CA ASP A 57 -6.19 8.49 -17.83
C ASP A 57 -6.91 9.81 -18.13
N GLU A 58 -7.16 10.07 -19.41
CA GLU A 58 -7.86 11.27 -19.89
C GLU A 58 -9.25 11.48 -19.26
N LYS A 59 -9.90 10.42 -18.77
CA LYS A 59 -11.21 10.51 -18.10
C LYS A 59 -11.13 10.99 -16.65
N VAL A 60 -9.96 10.88 -16.03
CA VAL A 60 -9.71 11.25 -14.63
C VAL A 60 -8.88 12.52 -14.54
N ARG A 61 -7.90 12.65 -15.42
CA ARG A 61 -6.96 13.77 -15.45
C ARG A 61 -7.70 15.09 -15.68
N SER A 62 -7.56 15.99 -14.71
CA SER A 62 -8.11 17.34 -14.74
C SER A 62 -7.19 18.30 -13.99
N ASP A 63 -7.40 19.60 -14.16
CA ASP A 63 -6.66 20.63 -13.42
C ASP A 63 -6.84 20.47 -11.90
N ASP A 64 -8.03 20.06 -11.44
CA ASP A 64 -8.30 19.79 -10.02
C ASP A 64 -7.53 18.57 -9.51
N ALA A 65 -7.47 17.49 -10.30
CA ALA A 65 -6.75 16.28 -9.94
C ALA A 65 -5.24 16.57 -9.86
N LEU A 66 -4.69 17.29 -10.84
CA LEU A 66 -3.28 17.72 -10.82
C LEU A 66 -3.01 18.69 -9.66
N GLY A 67 -3.92 19.63 -9.41
CA GLY A 67 -3.85 20.58 -8.30
C GLY A 67 -3.83 19.91 -6.92
N PHE A 68 -4.51 18.77 -6.75
CA PHE A 68 -4.41 17.96 -5.54
C PHE A 68 -2.96 17.47 -5.32
N PHE A 69 -2.31 16.87 -6.33
CA PHE A 69 -0.93 16.39 -6.18
C PHE A 69 0.08 17.53 -6.08
N GLU A 70 -0.13 18.62 -6.81
CA GLU A 70 0.67 19.85 -6.67
C GLU A 70 0.58 20.40 -5.25
N SER A 71 -0.57 20.33 -4.58
CA SER A 71 -0.70 20.79 -3.20
C SER A 71 0.15 19.99 -2.19
N TYR A 72 0.47 18.73 -2.52
CA TYR A 72 1.39 17.91 -1.73
C TYR A 72 2.87 18.20 -2.04
N ARG A 73 3.19 18.65 -3.26
CA ARG A 73 4.56 18.92 -3.76
C ARG A 73 5.01 20.38 -3.63
N MET A 74 4.08 21.33 -3.68
CA MET A 74 4.37 22.76 -3.62
C MET A 74 4.75 23.20 -2.20
N LYS A 75 5.64 24.19 -2.12
CA LYS A 75 5.92 24.93 -0.88
C LYS A 75 4.61 25.29 -0.20
N ALA A 76 4.54 25.04 1.11
CA ALA A 76 3.39 25.36 1.95
C ALA A 76 2.72 26.65 1.44
N ALA A 77 1.45 26.55 1.08
CA ALA A 77 0.63 27.71 0.77
C ALA A 77 -0.31 27.93 1.98
N PRO A 78 0.21 28.44 3.14
CA PRO A 78 -0.64 28.73 4.27
C PRO A 78 -1.82 29.59 3.83
N ARG A 79 -3.01 29.17 4.23
CA ARG A 79 -4.23 29.94 4.03
C ARG A 79 -4.68 30.46 5.39
N ARG A 80 -5.48 31.53 5.40
CA ARG A 80 -6.16 31.95 6.62
C ARG A 80 -7.24 30.91 6.94
N GLY A 81 -6.90 29.93 7.76
CA GLY A 81 -7.75 28.84 8.22
C GLY A 81 -7.01 28.03 9.28
N GLU A 82 -7.72 27.61 10.33
CA GLU A 82 -7.15 26.76 11.38
C GLU A 82 -6.64 25.44 10.78
N GLY A 83 -5.45 25.00 11.21
CA GLY A 83 -4.83 23.77 10.72
C GLY A 83 -4.18 23.87 9.33
N PHE A 84 -4.06 25.08 8.76
CA PHE A 84 -3.34 25.36 7.51
C PHE A 84 -2.26 26.43 7.67
N SER A 85 -1.78 26.65 8.90
CA SER A 85 -0.69 27.58 9.17
C SER A 85 0.65 27.01 8.71
N GLN A 86 1.67 27.86 8.67
CA GLN A 86 3.04 27.42 8.38
C GLN A 86 3.53 26.34 9.36
N ARG A 87 3.11 26.41 10.64
CA ARG A 87 3.49 25.42 11.66
C ARG A 87 2.85 24.07 11.41
N ASP A 88 1.60 24.05 10.95
CA ASP A 88 0.87 22.82 10.63
C ASP A 88 1.55 22.10 9.46
N PHE A 89 1.91 22.85 8.41
CA PHE A 89 2.68 22.29 7.29
C PHE A 89 4.09 21.86 7.69
N ALA A 90 4.76 22.58 8.60
CA ALA A 90 6.08 22.18 9.08
C ALA A 90 6.03 20.85 9.85
N LEU A 91 5.06 20.69 10.76
CA LEU A 91 4.86 19.44 11.48
C LEU A 91 4.49 18.30 10.54
N ARG A 92 3.55 18.52 9.62
CA ARG A 92 3.20 17.56 8.56
C ARG A 92 4.46 17.12 7.82
N ASN A 93 5.21 18.04 7.22
CA ASN A 93 6.37 17.70 6.41
C ASN A 93 7.46 16.98 7.22
N ALA A 94 7.68 17.36 8.48
CA ALA A 94 8.59 16.64 9.37
C ALA A 94 8.12 15.19 9.63
N ALA A 95 6.81 14.97 9.78
CA ALA A 95 6.26 13.64 10.02
C ALA A 95 6.48 12.69 8.84
N TRP A 96 6.49 13.18 7.59
CA TRP A 96 6.68 12.37 6.38
C TRP A 96 8.16 12.05 6.05
N SER A 97 9.13 12.63 6.78
CA SER A 97 10.53 12.65 6.31
C SER A 97 11.16 11.28 6.10
N VAL A 98 10.91 10.31 7.01
CA VAL A 98 11.52 8.97 6.89
C VAL A 98 10.85 8.18 5.77
N SER A 99 9.52 8.22 5.70
CA SER A 99 8.79 7.61 4.60
C SER A 99 9.25 8.15 3.25
N ASP A 100 9.38 9.47 3.11
CA ASP A 100 9.83 10.10 1.85
C ASP A 100 11.24 9.66 1.47
N MET A 101 12.14 9.55 2.45
CA MET A 101 13.50 9.04 2.23
C MET A 101 13.49 7.60 1.71
N VAL A 102 12.71 6.71 2.32
CA VAL A 102 12.61 5.30 1.89
C VAL A 102 11.98 5.20 0.51
N THR A 103 10.86 5.90 0.29
CA THR A 103 10.13 5.86 -0.96
C THR A 103 10.93 6.42 -2.15
N ALA A 104 11.82 7.38 -1.92
CA ALA A 104 12.64 7.98 -2.97
C ALA A 104 13.86 7.13 -3.39
N ARG A 105 14.27 6.12 -2.62
CA ARG A 105 15.51 5.34 -2.89
C ARG A 105 15.55 4.71 -4.28
N GLY A 106 14.40 4.29 -4.79
CA GLY A 106 14.27 3.58 -6.07
C GLY A 106 13.74 4.42 -7.23
N GLU A 107 13.63 5.74 -7.06
CA GLU A 107 12.91 6.60 -8.02
C GLU A 107 13.55 6.57 -9.42
N ALA A 108 14.88 6.50 -9.50
CA ALA A 108 15.61 6.41 -10.77
C ALA A 108 15.31 5.12 -11.55
N GLU A 109 14.94 4.03 -10.86
CA GLU A 109 14.51 2.77 -11.47
C GLU A 109 12.98 2.68 -11.63
N GLY A 110 12.24 3.76 -11.35
CA GLY A 110 10.78 3.78 -11.43
C GLY A 110 10.09 3.07 -10.27
N ARG A 111 10.73 2.98 -9.10
CA ARG A 111 10.21 2.33 -7.90
C ARG A 111 9.92 3.35 -6.81
N ARG A 112 8.71 3.32 -6.27
CA ARG A 112 8.33 4.01 -5.02
C ARG A 112 8.19 3.00 -3.90
N GLU A 113 9.28 2.78 -3.16
CA GLU A 113 9.36 1.75 -2.14
C GLU A 113 8.37 1.99 -0.99
N GLY A 114 7.65 0.95 -0.59
CA GLY A 114 6.61 1.00 0.44
C GLY A 114 5.24 1.48 -0.05
N PHE A 115 5.14 2.01 -1.28
CA PHE A 115 3.86 2.45 -1.88
C PHE A 115 3.52 1.67 -3.16
N GLN A 116 4.34 1.82 -4.20
CA GLN A 116 4.12 1.23 -5.53
C GLN A 116 5.14 0.16 -5.87
N SER A 117 6.04 -0.14 -4.93
CA SER A 117 7.06 -1.17 -5.07
C SER A 117 7.45 -1.72 -3.71
N PRO A 118 7.87 -2.99 -3.62
CA PRO A 118 8.42 -3.56 -2.39
C PRO A 118 9.61 -2.73 -1.89
N VAL A 119 9.77 -2.67 -0.57
CA VAL A 119 10.94 -2.07 0.07
C VAL A 119 12.15 -2.95 -0.20
N SER A 120 13.22 -2.37 -0.74
CA SER A 120 14.46 -3.09 -0.97
C SER A 120 15.15 -3.39 0.36
N LEU A 121 15.64 -4.63 0.48
CA LEU A 121 16.43 -5.07 1.62
C LEU A 121 17.81 -4.42 1.57
N ASP A 122 18.20 -3.75 2.65
CA ASP A 122 19.56 -3.23 2.81
C ASP A 122 20.54 -4.34 3.19
N THR A 123 20.14 -5.18 4.16
CA THR A 123 20.88 -6.38 4.55
C THR A 123 20.30 -7.62 3.88
N PRO A 124 21.10 -8.44 3.17
CA PRO A 124 20.64 -9.69 2.58
C PRO A 124 20.04 -10.65 3.63
N VAL A 125 19.05 -11.43 3.21
CA VAL A 125 18.55 -12.56 4.02
C VAL A 125 19.65 -13.61 4.15
N ALA A 126 19.78 -14.21 5.34
CA ALA A 126 20.72 -15.29 5.57
C ALA A 126 20.40 -16.52 4.68
N ASP A 127 21.43 -17.16 4.13
CA ASP A 127 21.26 -18.37 3.31
C ASP A 127 20.72 -19.57 4.12
N ASP A 128 21.09 -19.62 5.41
CA ASP A 128 20.66 -20.66 6.34
C ASP A 128 19.19 -20.48 6.72
N ARG A 129 18.35 -21.41 6.26
CA ARG A 129 16.93 -21.43 6.58
C ARG A 129 16.69 -21.98 7.98
N LEU A 130 15.92 -21.25 8.77
CA LEU A 130 15.44 -21.72 10.07
C LEU A 130 14.27 -22.72 9.86
N PRO A 131 14.38 -23.98 10.32
CA PRO A 131 13.24 -24.89 10.35
C PRO A 131 12.19 -24.40 11.35
N VAL A 132 10.91 -24.53 10.98
CA VAL A 132 9.77 -24.18 11.84
C VAL A 132 9.10 -25.46 12.30
N ASP A 133 9.48 -25.93 13.49
CA ASP A 133 8.94 -27.17 14.07
C ASP A 133 7.54 -26.97 14.67
N ASP A 134 7.31 -25.83 15.30
CA ASP A 134 6.01 -25.42 15.85
C ASP A 134 5.55 -24.09 15.25
N PRO A 135 4.64 -24.11 14.25
CA PRO A 135 4.09 -22.92 13.65
C PRO A 135 3.38 -21.98 14.64
N LYS A 136 2.80 -22.51 15.74
CA LYS A 136 2.15 -21.67 16.76
C LYS A 136 3.18 -20.90 17.57
N ALA A 137 4.25 -21.56 17.99
CA ALA A 137 5.36 -20.90 18.69
C ALA A 137 6.02 -19.85 17.80
N MET A 138 6.33 -20.18 16.54
CA MET A 138 6.91 -19.24 15.58
C MET A 138 5.98 -18.04 15.33
N SER A 139 4.68 -18.26 15.19
CA SER A 139 3.70 -17.18 15.03
C SER A 139 3.66 -16.26 16.25
N ALA A 140 3.74 -16.81 17.47
CA ALA A 140 3.78 -16.01 18.69
C ALA A 140 5.06 -15.17 18.79
N GLU A 141 6.20 -15.74 18.38
CA GLU A 141 7.48 -15.06 18.32
C GLU A 141 7.47 -13.91 17.29
N ILE A 142 7.05 -14.17 16.06
CA ILE A 142 6.93 -13.14 14.99
C ILE A 142 6.05 -11.98 15.48
N LYS A 143 4.90 -12.27 16.10
CA LYS A 143 4.01 -11.21 16.63
C LYS A 143 4.63 -10.43 17.79
N ARG A 144 5.47 -11.06 18.60
CA ARG A 144 6.24 -10.36 19.65
C ARG A 144 7.32 -9.46 19.02
N ILE A 145 8.01 -9.92 17.98
CA ILE A 145 9.01 -9.15 17.25
C ILE A 145 8.36 -7.95 16.55
N ALA A 146 7.21 -8.15 15.90
CA ALA A 146 6.44 -7.07 15.27
C ALA A 146 6.09 -5.95 16.28
N ARG A 147 5.63 -6.32 17.49
CA ARG A 147 5.38 -5.34 18.56
C ARG A 147 6.64 -4.65 19.07
N PHE A 148 7.76 -5.35 19.11
CA PHE A 148 9.05 -4.74 19.46
C PHE A 148 9.43 -3.64 18.47
N PHE A 149 9.12 -3.83 17.18
CA PHE A 149 9.29 -2.83 16.11
C PHE A 149 8.07 -1.88 15.97
N GLY A 150 7.24 -1.74 17.00
CA GLY A 150 6.24 -0.67 17.06
C GLY A 150 4.90 -0.96 16.39
N ALA A 151 4.62 -2.19 15.95
CA ALA A 151 3.27 -2.56 15.49
C ALA A 151 2.29 -2.68 16.67
N ASP A 152 1.14 -2.03 16.59
CA ASP A 152 0.06 -2.14 17.59
C ASP A 152 -0.73 -3.44 17.42
N LEU A 153 -0.89 -3.88 16.17
CA LEU A 153 -1.54 -5.14 15.79
C LEU A 153 -0.61 -5.95 14.89
N ALA A 154 -0.66 -7.28 15.05
CA ALA A 154 0.10 -8.20 14.21
C ALA A 154 -0.73 -9.47 13.91
N GLY A 155 -1.09 -9.62 12.64
CA GLY A 155 -1.77 -10.78 12.08
C GLY A 155 -0.83 -11.60 11.20
N ILE A 156 -1.15 -12.89 11.04
CA ILE A 156 -0.50 -13.75 10.06
C ILE A 156 -1.62 -14.48 9.34
N THR A 157 -1.58 -14.46 8.01
CA THR A 157 -2.55 -15.14 7.15
C THR A 157 -1.82 -15.85 6.02
N GLU A 158 -2.49 -16.79 5.39
CA GLU A 158 -2.02 -17.40 4.16
C GLU A 158 -1.94 -16.36 3.03
N HIS A 159 -0.96 -16.53 2.15
CA HIS A 159 -0.81 -15.67 0.98
C HIS A 159 -1.90 -15.96 -0.06
N ASP A 160 -2.79 -14.99 -0.25
CA ASP A 160 -3.86 -15.04 -1.24
C ASP A 160 -3.56 -14.09 -2.40
N GLU A 161 -3.18 -14.70 -3.54
CA GLU A 161 -2.76 -13.98 -4.74
C GLU A 161 -3.88 -13.14 -5.38
N ARG A 162 -5.17 -13.38 -5.03
CA ARG A 162 -6.30 -12.56 -5.51
C ARG A 162 -6.15 -11.10 -5.12
N TRP A 163 -5.54 -10.82 -3.97
CA TRP A 163 -5.38 -9.45 -3.45
C TRP A 163 -4.05 -8.81 -3.84
N MET A 164 -3.20 -9.52 -4.59
CA MET A 164 -1.98 -8.95 -5.15
C MET A 164 -2.31 -8.20 -6.43
N TYR A 165 -1.71 -7.02 -6.62
CA TYR A 165 -1.80 -6.35 -7.90
C TYR A 165 -1.23 -7.24 -9.02
N LYS A 166 -1.94 -7.31 -10.16
CA LYS A 166 -1.50 -8.04 -11.37
C LYS A 166 -0.17 -7.48 -11.88
N SER A 167 -0.09 -6.15 -11.94
CA SER A 167 1.10 -5.39 -12.29
C SER A 167 1.20 -4.17 -11.37
N ARG A 168 2.43 -3.72 -11.12
CA ARG A 168 2.70 -2.46 -10.43
C ARG A 168 2.85 -1.34 -11.44
N VAL A 169 2.94 -0.11 -10.95
CA VAL A 169 3.25 1.06 -11.80
C VAL A 169 4.76 1.34 -11.82
N ASP A 170 5.27 1.74 -12.99
CA ASP A 170 6.57 2.41 -13.12
C ASP A 170 6.42 3.91 -12.88
N SER A 171 7.07 4.44 -11.85
CA SER A 171 6.86 5.85 -11.45
C SER A 171 7.46 6.88 -12.42
N ARG A 172 8.23 6.46 -13.43
CA ARG A 172 8.84 7.38 -14.42
C ARG A 172 7.86 7.81 -15.49
N ASP A 173 6.99 6.91 -15.92
CA ASP A 173 6.08 7.12 -17.05
C ASP A 173 4.65 6.61 -16.82
N PHE A 174 4.37 6.05 -15.64
CA PHE A 174 3.10 5.45 -15.25
C PHE A 174 2.67 4.24 -16.10
N SER A 175 3.63 3.58 -16.75
CA SER A 175 3.42 2.29 -17.43
C SER A 175 3.27 1.13 -16.43
N GLU A 176 2.82 -0.02 -16.92
CA GLU A 176 2.80 -1.24 -16.13
C GLU A 176 4.19 -1.85 -16.02
N ALA A 177 4.48 -2.43 -14.86
CA ALA A 177 5.70 -3.18 -14.63
C ALA A 177 5.40 -4.45 -13.82
N PRO A 178 6.26 -5.48 -13.91
CA PRO A 178 6.02 -6.75 -13.23
C PRO A 178 5.93 -6.60 -11.70
N ASN A 179 4.98 -7.32 -11.10
CA ASN A 179 4.77 -7.38 -9.65
C ASN A 179 5.05 -8.79 -9.10
N ASN A 180 6.25 -9.30 -9.39
CA ASN A 180 6.63 -10.67 -9.04
C ASN A 180 7.13 -10.74 -7.59
N LEU A 181 6.63 -11.72 -6.83
CA LEU A 181 7.17 -12.09 -5.53
C LEU A 181 8.19 -13.24 -5.67
N PRO A 182 9.16 -13.35 -4.74
CA PRO A 182 10.00 -14.53 -4.65
C PRO A 182 9.17 -15.83 -4.52
N PRO A 183 9.62 -16.94 -5.13
CA PRO A 183 8.91 -18.20 -5.04
C PRO A 183 8.92 -18.75 -3.60
N GLY A 184 7.85 -19.45 -3.22
CA GLY A 184 7.74 -20.11 -1.92
C GLY A 184 7.20 -19.24 -0.78
N ILE A 185 6.74 -18.03 -1.06
CA ILE A 185 6.01 -17.21 -0.09
C ILE A 185 4.59 -17.77 0.08
N GLY A 186 4.36 -18.42 1.23
CA GLY A 186 3.05 -19.02 1.56
C GLY A 186 2.21 -18.23 2.55
N HIS A 187 2.80 -17.23 3.22
CA HIS A 187 2.14 -16.48 4.30
C HIS A 187 2.48 -14.99 4.21
N VAL A 188 1.57 -14.17 4.74
CA VAL A 188 1.70 -12.71 4.86
C VAL A 188 1.60 -12.35 6.34
N ILE A 189 2.51 -11.51 6.80
CA ILE A 189 2.43 -10.85 8.11
C ILE A 189 1.77 -9.50 7.88
N VAL A 190 0.67 -9.24 8.59
CA VAL A 190 -0.08 -7.98 8.48
C VAL A 190 0.16 -7.19 9.76
N LEU A 191 0.70 -5.98 9.62
CA LEU A 191 0.98 -5.07 10.72
C LEU A 191 -0.05 -3.95 10.74
N GLY A 192 -0.51 -3.58 11.93
CA GLY A 192 -1.38 -2.43 12.14
C GLY A 192 -0.69 -1.40 13.02
N HIS A 193 -0.64 -0.17 12.55
CA HIS A 193 -0.08 0.98 13.26
C HIS A 193 -1.19 2.01 13.49
N SER A 194 -1.38 2.39 14.74
CA SER A 194 -2.45 3.30 15.15
C SER A 194 -2.07 4.75 14.88
N MET A 195 -2.97 5.46 14.22
CA MET A 195 -2.87 6.90 14.04
C MET A 195 -3.23 7.65 15.32
N ASP A 196 -2.69 8.86 15.47
CA ASP A 196 -3.05 9.76 16.57
C ASP A 196 -4.47 10.30 16.36
N ARG A 197 -5.37 9.93 17.26
CA ARG A 197 -6.80 10.25 17.16
C ARG A 197 -7.06 11.75 17.19
N ASP A 198 -6.34 12.52 18.01
CA ASP A 198 -6.59 13.95 18.16
C ASP A 198 -6.15 14.70 16.90
N LEU A 199 -5.07 14.26 16.25
CA LEU A 199 -4.67 14.76 14.93
C LEU A 199 -5.67 14.34 13.84
N VAL A 200 -6.12 13.09 13.82
CA VAL A 200 -7.12 12.58 12.85
C VAL A 200 -8.43 13.36 12.93
N ASP A 201 -8.91 13.67 14.14
CA ASP A 201 -10.15 14.42 14.36
C ASP A 201 -10.07 15.86 13.78
N THR A 202 -8.89 16.33 13.35
CA THR A 202 -8.70 17.61 12.66
C THR A 202 -8.81 17.57 11.13
N TYR A 203 -9.07 16.41 10.51
CA TYR A 203 -9.33 16.36 9.06
C TYR A 203 -10.51 17.29 8.68
N PRO A 204 -10.44 18.00 7.55
CA PRO A 204 -9.47 17.89 6.45
C PRO A 204 -8.25 18.84 6.55
N SER A 205 -7.82 19.24 7.75
CA SER A 205 -6.69 20.16 7.91
C SER A 205 -5.33 19.59 7.43
N ALA A 206 -4.36 20.47 7.18
CA ALA A 206 -2.99 20.02 6.89
C ALA A 206 -2.33 19.37 8.12
N LEU A 207 -2.72 19.80 9.33
CA LEU A 207 -2.26 19.23 10.60
C LEU A 207 -2.60 17.74 10.72
N ALA A 208 -3.81 17.34 10.31
CA ALA A 208 -4.23 15.94 10.32
C ALA A 208 -3.29 15.04 9.51
N GLY A 209 -2.74 15.56 8.40
CA GLY A 209 -1.76 14.85 7.58
C GLY A 209 -0.44 14.52 8.28
N ALA A 210 -0.15 15.14 9.43
CA ALA A 210 0.99 14.77 10.26
C ALA A 210 0.80 13.38 10.91
N SER A 211 -0.44 13.01 11.27
CA SER A 211 -0.68 11.67 11.82
C SER A 211 -0.39 10.59 10.78
N THR A 212 -0.82 10.77 9.53
CA THR A 212 -0.56 9.79 8.47
C THR A 212 0.93 9.72 8.15
N GLY A 213 1.59 10.87 8.02
CA GLY A 213 3.02 10.91 7.74
C GLY A 213 3.85 10.22 8.82
N ARG A 214 3.49 10.46 10.09
CA ARG A 214 4.16 9.85 11.23
C ARG A 214 4.06 8.33 11.18
N GLU A 215 2.88 7.78 10.91
CA GLU A 215 2.72 6.32 10.84
C GLU A 215 3.42 5.71 9.63
N TYR A 216 3.39 6.33 8.45
CA TYR A 216 4.19 5.86 7.33
C TYR A 216 5.69 5.87 7.64
N SER A 217 6.18 6.92 8.30
CA SER A 217 7.57 7.01 8.73
C SER A 217 7.92 5.98 9.81
N HIS A 218 6.98 5.65 10.69
CA HIS A 218 7.15 4.64 11.73
C HIS A 218 7.14 3.22 11.16
N GLU A 219 6.28 2.93 10.19
CA GLU A 219 6.26 1.65 9.48
C GLU A 219 7.56 1.41 8.68
N ALA A 220 8.14 2.49 8.15
CA ALA A 220 9.35 2.41 7.33
C ALA A 220 10.68 2.39 8.12
N ALA A 221 10.68 2.74 9.41
CA ALA A 221 11.87 2.91 10.25
C ALA A 221 12.28 1.62 10.98
#